data_AF-A0A651DWL1-F1
#
_entry.id   AF-A0A651DWL1-F1
#
_cell.length_a   1.000
_cell.length_b   1.000
_cell.length_c   1.000
_cell.angle_alpha   90.00
_cell.angle_beta   90.00
_cell.angle_gamma   90.00
#
_symmetry.space_group_name_H-M   'P 1'
#
loop_
_entity.id
_entity.type
_entity.pdbx_description
1 polymer ?
#
loop_
_entity_poly.entity_id
_entity_poly.type
_entity_poly.pdbx_seq_one_letter_code
_entity_poly.pdbx_strand_id
1 'polypeptide(L)'
;MTTAQAHKKDLNPFNYDNVFIWWYQPWMGTSNSAVKLQYFWLDTLNDAMRHEIEFLSAMTASYSKLTDCMLGREGIQTPFSMMAGYHDMARDMTEATFKRMQKVTEFSDDFKERLWSEI
;
A
#
# COMPACT_ATOMS: atom_id res chain seq x y z
N MET A 1 40.76 -2.28 60.21
CA MET A 1 39.75 -3.07 59.48
C MET A 1 38.39 -2.53 59.87
N THR A 2 37.76 -1.71 59.03
CA THR A 2 36.41 -1.17 59.28
C THR A 2 35.50 -1.72 58.21
N THR A 3 34.60 -2.60 58.61
CA THR A 3 33.61 -3.27 57.76
C THR A 3 32.61 -2.25 57.23
N ALA A 4 32.56 -2.06 55.91
CA ALA A 4 31.53 -1.30 55.24
C ALA A 4 30.17 -1.99 55.42
N GLN A 5 29.27 -1.37 56.18
CA GLN A 5 27.86 -1.78 56.23
C GLN A 5 27.21 -1.42 54.90
N ALA A 6 26.92 -2.44 54.10
CA ALA A 6 26.05 -2.30 52.93
C ALA A 6 24.62 -2.03 53.41
N HIS A 7 24.18 -0.78 53.26
CA HIS A 7 22.80 -0.37 53.52
C HIS A 7 21.89 -1.04 52.48
N LYS A 8 21.27 -2.18 52.81
CA LYS A 8 20.16 -2.72 52.02
C LYS A 8 19.00 -1.75 52.17
N LYS A 9 18.79 -0.94 51.14
CA LYS A 9 17.58 -0.12 50.98
C LYS A 9 16.49 -1.11 50.57
N ASP A 10 15.56 -1.40 51.46
CA ASP A 10 14.43 -2.28 51.15
C ASP A 10 13.64 -1.66 49.98
N LEU A 11 13.73 -2.31 48.81
CA LEU A 11 12.94 -1.95 47.64
C LEU A 11 11.48 -2.28 47.96
N ASN A 12 10.65 -1.25 48.11
CA ASN A 12 9.22 -1.41 48.35
C ASN A 12 8.54 -1.97 47.08
N PRO A 13 8.08 -3.24 47.06
CA PRO A 13 7.55 -3.89 45.86
C PRO A 13 6.30 -3.18 45.32
N PHE A 14 5.51 -2.57 46.21
CA PHE A 14 4.30 -1.82 45.86
C PHE A 14 4.56 -0.58 44.98
N ASN A 15 5.78 -0.03 45.01
CA ASN A 15 6.13 1.14 44.20
C ASN A 15 6.42 0.73 42.74
N TYR A 16 7.02 -0.45 42.53
CA TYR A 16 7.34 -0.94 41.19
C TYR A 16 6.10 -1.32 40.40
N ASP A 17 5.11 -1.96 41.03
CA ASP A 17 3.83 -2.28 40.38
C ASP A 17 3.08 -1.02 39.97
N ASN A 18 3.07 0.01 40.82
CA ASN A 18 2.37 1.26 40.53
C ASN A 18 3.05 2.07 39.41
N VAL A 19 4.38 2.14 39.41
CA VAL A 19 5.15 2.77 38.33
C VAL A 19 5.00 2.00 37.03
N PHE A 20 5.04 0.67 37.07
CA PHE A 20 4.89 -0.18 35.88
C PHE A 20 3.48 -0.03 35.27
N ILE A 21 2.43 -0.07 36.08
CA ILE A 21 1.05 0.14 35.62
C ILE A 21 0.88 1.53 35.03
N TRP A 22 1.37 2.59 35.69
CA TRP A 22 1.26 3.96 35.20
C TRP A 22 1.99 4.20 33.87
N TRP A 23 3.16 3.57 33.67
CA TRP A 23 3.90 3.61 32.42
C TRP A 23 3.28 2.75 31.30
N TYR A 24 2.68 1.60 31.65
CA TYR A 24 2.17 0.62 30.69
C TYR A 24 0.77 0.95 30.17
N GLN A 25 -0.08 1.59 30.99
CA GLN A 25 -1.46 1.90 30.64
C GLN A 25 -1.59 2.77 29.36
N PRO A 26 -0.77 3.82 29.16
CA PRO A 26 -0.74 4.58 27.91
C PRO A 26 -0.32 3.73 26.71
N TRP A 27 0.67 2.84 26.88
CA TRP A 27 1.14 1.92 25.84
C TRP A 27 0.05 0.94 25.38
N MET A 28 -0.75 0.43 26.31
CA MET A 28 -1.88 -0.43 25.97
C MET A 28 -2.98 0.34 25.24
N GLY A 29 -3.27 1.57 25.65
CA GLY A 29 -4.23 2.45 24.97
C GLY A 29 -3.81 2.80 23.54
N THR A 30 -2.53 3.07 23.31
CA THR A 30 -1.99 3.42 21.98
C THR A 30 -1.70 2.21 21.09
N SER A 31 -1.44 1.04 21.67
CA SER A 31 -1.20 -0.18 20.88
C SER A 31 -2.41 -0.56 20.03
N ASN A 32 -3.63 -0.36 20.55
CA ASN A 32 -4.85 -0.69 19.83
C ASN A 32 -5.06 0.25 18.63
N SER A 33 -4.83 1.57 18.79
CA SER A 33 -4.90 2.52 17.67
C SER A 33 -3.78 2.32 16.66
N ALA A 34 -2.56 1.98 17.10
CA ALA A 34 -1.45 1.68 16.21
C ALA A 34 -1.72 0.43 15.36
N VAL A 35 -2.29 -0.63 15.95
CA VAL A 35 -2.66 -1.85 15.22
C VAL A 35 -3.79 -1.58 14.21
N LYS A 36 -4.81 -0.80 14.58
CA LYS A 36 -5.86 -0.36 13.67
C LYS A 36 -5.32 0.43 12.48
N LEU A 37 -4.41 1.36 12.76
CA LEU A 37 -3.75 2.15 11.72
C LEU A 37 -2.91 1.27 10.79
N GLN A 38 -2.15 0.32 11.34
CA GLN A 38 -1.39 -0.66 10.54
C GLN A 38 -2.30 -1.50 9.65
N TYR A 39 -3.41 -1.99 10.18
CA TYR A 39 -4.41 -2.74 9.40
C TYR A 39 -4.98 -1.88 8.26
N PHE A 40 -5.39 -0.65 8.56
CA PHE A 40 -5.88 0.30 7.58
C PHE A 40 -4.87 0.60 6.46
N TRP A 41 -3.59 0.78 6.81
CA TRP A 41 -2.52 0.95 5.81
C TRP A 41 -2.35 -0.27 4.90
N LEU A 42 -2.38 -1.47 5.47
CA LEU A 42 -2.23 -2.71 4.69
C LEU A 42 -3.44 -2.95 3.77
N ASP A 43 -4.64 -2.67 4.24
CA ASP A 43 -5.88 -2.76 3.45
C ASP A 43 -5.86 -1.79 2.27
N THR A 44 -5.52 -0.53 2.56
CA THR A 44 -5.30 0.53 1.57
C THR A 44 -4.25 0.11 0.53
N LEU A 45 -3.07 -0.32 0.98
CA LEU A 45 -1.98 -0.75 0.09
C LEU A 45 -2.41 -1.93 -0.81
N ASN A 46 -3.17 -2.88 -0.26
CA ASN A 46 -3.66 -4.04 -1.00
C ASN A 46 -4.65 -3.62 -2.10
N ASP A 47 -5.57 -2.71 -1.80
CA ASP A 47 -6.50 -2.17 -2.79
C ASP A 47 -5.76 -1.42 -3.91
N ALA A 48 -4.79 -0.57 -3.56
CA ALA A 48 -3.95 0.11 -4.55
C ALA A 48 -3.18 -0.88 -5.44
N MET A 49 -2.57 -1.92 -4.86
CA MET A 49 -1.86 -2.94 -5.62
C MET A 49 -2.78 -3.69 -6.59
N ARG A 50 -4.03 -3.96 -6.19
CA ARG A 50 -5.00 -4.62 -7.07
C ARG A 50 -5.28 -3.79 -8.33
N HIS A 51 -5.39 -2.47 -8.17
CA HIS A 51 -5.61 -1.53 -9.27
C HIS A 51 -4.39 -1.44 -10.19
N GLU A 52 -3.18 -1.49 -9.62
CA GLU A 52 -1.94 -1.53 -10.40
C GLU A 52 -1.79 -2.83 -11.20
N ILE A 53 -2.16 -3.98 -10.63
CA ILE A 53 -2.15 -5.26 -11.34
C ILE A 53 -3.13 -5.24 -12.52
N GLU A 54 -4.33 -4.69 -12.34
CA GLU A 54 -5.31 -4.52 -13.42
C GLU A 54 -4.73 -3.65 -14.56
N PHE A 55 -4.08 -2.54 -14.23
CA PHE A 55 -3.42 -1.68 -15.21
C PHE A 55 -2.29 -2.42 -15.95
N LEU A 56 -1.40 -3.10 -15.23
CA LEU A 56 -0.31 -3.88 -15.83
C LEU A 56 -0.82 -5.00 -16.73
N SER A 57 -1.94 -5.64 -16.36
CA SER A 57 -2.60 -6.65 -17.20
C SER A 57 -3.13 -6.03 -18.49
N ALA A 58 -3.78 -4.87 -18.43
CA ALA A 58 -4.29 -4.17 -19.60
C ALA A 58 -3.15 -3.75 -20.56
N MET A 59 -2.04 -3.23 -19.99
CA MET A 59 -0.83 -2.88 -20.73
C MET A 59 -0.19 -4.10 -21.39
N THR A 60 -0.09 -5.22 -20.67
CA THR A 60 0.48 -6.46 -21.22
C THR A 60 -0.38 -7.00 -22.37
N ALA A 61 -1.70 -6.91 -22.26
CA ALA A 61 -2.62 -7.30 -23.33
C ALA A 61 -2.47 -6.41 -24.58
N SER A 62 -2.29 -5.09 -24.43
CA SER A 62 -2.08 -4.20 -25.58
C SER A 62 -0.72 -4.46 -26.26
N TYR A 63 0.34 -4.73 -25.49
CA TYR A 63 1.62 -5.15 -26.03
C TYR A 63 1.57 -6.50 -26.75
N SER A 64 0.80 -7.48 -26.24
CA SER A 64 0.59 -8.76 -26.92
C SER A 64 -0.05 -8.55 -28.29
N LYS A 65 -1.12 -7.75 -28.37
CA LYS A 65 -1.79 -7.42 -29.63
C LYS A 65 -0.84 -6.76 -30.63
N LEU A 66 -0.05 -5.77 -30.17
CA LEU A 66 0.96 -5.13 -31.04
C LEU A 66 1.94 -6.18 -31.57
N THR A 67 2.43 -7.07 -30.69
CA THR A 67 3.40 -8.10 -31.06
C THR A 67 2.82 -9.08 -32.08
N ASP A 68 1.56 -9.49 -31.91
CA ASP A 68 0.86 -10.37 -32.86
C ASP A 68 0.67 -9.69 -34.24
N CYS A 69 0.35 -8.39 -34.26
CA CYS A 69 0.27 -7.58 -35.48
C CYS A 69 1.64 -7.49 -36.19
N MET A 70 2.71 -7.23 -35.42
CA MET A 70 4.09 -7.07 -35.92
C MET A 70 4.76 -8.38 -36.31
N LEU A 71 4.26 -9.52 -35.84
CA LEU A 71 4.70 -10.86 -36.26
C LEU A 71 3.87 -11.42 -37.42
N GLY A 72 2.82 -10.71 -37.84
CA GLY A 72 1.98 -11.12 -38.97
C GLY A 72 1.08 -12.31 -38.63
N ARG A 73 0.82 -12.51 -37.33
CA ARG A 73 -0.03 -13.59 -36.84
C ARG A 73 -1.52 -13.36 -37.17
N GLU A 74 -1.88 -12.10 -37.44
CA GLU A 74 -3.23 -11.65 -37.80
C GLU A 74 -3.48 -11.56 -39.32
N GLY A 75 -2.50 -11.89 -40.17
CA GLY A 75 -2.66 -11.92 -41.63
C GLY A 75 -1.55 -11.22 -42.42
N ILE A 76 -1.84 -10.83 -43.67
CA ILE A 76 -0.89 -10.17 -44.57
C ILE A 76 -0.46 -8.84 -43.94
N GLN A 77 0.82 -8.72 -43.59
CA GLN A 77 1.39 -7.47 -43.10
C GLN A 77 1.43 -6.43 -44.20
N THR A 78 0.58 -5.43 -44.07
CA THR A 78 0.65 -4.21 -44.86
C THR A 78 1.17 -3.07 -43.97
N PRO A 79 1.86 -2.06 -44.52
CA PRO A 79 2.25 -0.89 -43.75
C PRO A 79 1.06 -0.22 -43.05
N PHE A 80 -0.12 -0.28 -43.67
CA PHE A 80 -1.36 0.24 -43.11
C PHE A 80 -1.85 -0.56 -41.88
N SER A 81 -1.81 -1.90 -41.93
CA SER A 81 -2.21 -2.73 -40.79
C SER A 81 -1.26 -2.60 -39.60
N MET A 82 0.05 -2.44 -39.84
CA MET A 82 1.02 -2.17 -38.78
C MET A 82 0.78 -0.80 -38.13
N MET A 83 0.54 0.24 -38.93
CA MET A 83 0.23 1.58 -38.43
C MET A 83 -1.07 1.59 -37.61
N ALA A 84 -2.09 0.86 -38.05
CA ALA A 84 -3.34 0.68 -37.31
C ALA A 84 -3.10 -0.01 -35.95
N GLY A 85 -2.32 -1.10 -35.93
CA GLY A 85 -1.97 -1.80 -34.68
C GLY A 85 -1.22 -0.92 -33.68
N TYR A 86 -0.31 -0.06 -34.16
CA TYR A 86 0.35 0.94 -33.31
C TYR A 86 -0.62 1.98 -32.75
N HIS A 87 -1.52 2.50 -33.59
CA HIS A 87 -2.48 3.52 -33.18
C HIS A 87 -3.47 2.96 -32.15
N ASP A 88 -3.93 1.72 -32.35
CA ASP A 88 -4.81 1.03 -31.41
C ASP A 88 -4.11 0.74 -30.09
N MET A 89 -2.86 0.26 -30.11
CA MET A 89 -2.07 0.09 -28.88
C MET A 89 -1.91 1.41 -28.13
N ALA A 90 -1.51 2.48 -28.82
CA ALA A 90 -1.29 3.78 -28.20
C ALA A 90 -2.59 4.33 -27.57
N ARG A 91 -3.73 4.13 -28.23
CA ARG A 91 -5.05 4.46 -27.68
C ARG A 91 -5.35 3.65 -26.42
N ASP A 92 -5.22 2.32 -26.49
CA ASP A 92 -5.51 1.41 -25.38
C ASP A 92 -4.61 1.71 -24.15
N MET A 93 -3.32 2.00 -24.36
CA MET A 93 -2.38 2.39 -23.30
C MET A 93 -2.73 3.75 -22.68
N THR A 94 -3.12 4.72 -23.52
CA THR A 94 -3.51 6.06 -23.05
C THR A 94 -4.78 5.98 -22.21
N GLU A 95 -5.78 5.21 -22.66
CA GLU A 95 -7.01 4.99 -21.93
C GLU A 95 -6.75 4.28 -20.58
N ALA A 96 -5.92 3.23 -20.58
CA ALA A 96 -5.54 2.53 -19.35
C ALA A 96 -4.81 3.46 -18.36
N THR A 97 -3.93 4.33 -18.87
CA THR A 97 -3.21 5.31 -18.05
C THR A 97 -4.15 6.36 -17.47
N PHE A 98 -5.10 6.85 -18.27
CA PHE A 98 -6.10 7.80 -17.81
C PHE A 98 -6.98 7.20 -16.70
N LYS A 99 -7.47 5.96 -16.89
CA LYS A 99 -8.24 5.24 -15.87
C LYS A 99 -7.46 5.03 -14.58
N ARG A 100 -6.16 4.69 -14.68
CA ARG A 100 -5.27 4.60 -13.52
C ARG A 100 -5.18 5.93 -12.79
N MET A 101 -4.95 7.03 -13.52
CA MET A 101 -4.82 8.36 -12.92
C MET A 101 -6.09 8.78 -12.18
N GLN A 102 -7.26 8.51 -12.76
CA GLN A 102 -8.55 8.76 -12.11
C GLN A 102 -8.73 7.92 -10.82
N LYS A 103 -8.42 6.61 -10.89
CA LYS A 103 -8.45 5.72 -9.72
C LYS A 103 -7.50 6.17 -8.61
N VAL A 104 -6.31 6.66 -8.95
CA VAL A 104 -5.34 7.17 -7.97
C VAL A 104 -5.85 8.45 -7.29
N THR A 105 -6.54 9.33 -8.03
CA THR A 105 -7.13 10.54 -7.43
C THR A 105 -8.28 10.20 -6.49
N GLU A 106 -9.18 9.29 -6.88
CA GLU A 106 -10.31 8.84 -6.04
C GLU A 106 -9.80 8.16 -4.75
N PHE A 107 -8.82 7.27 -4.89
CA PHE A 107 -8.22 6.56 -3.77
C PHE A 107 -7.57 7.48 -2.72
N SER A 108 -6.94 8.58 -3.16
CA SER A 108 -6.35 9.58 -2.25
C SER A 108 -7.42 10.23 -1.37
N ASP A 109 -8.60 10.48 -1.92
CA ASP A 109 -9.69 11.14 -1.20
C ASP A 109 -10.39 10.16 -0.25
N ASP A 110 -10.65 8.93 -0.71
CA ASP A 110 -11.19 7.84 0.11
C ASP A 110 -10.27 7.51 1.31
N PHE A 111 -8.96 7.51 1.09
CA PHE A 111 -7.97 7.29 2.15
C PHE A 111 -8.03 8.37 3.22
N LYS A 112 -8.11 9.64 2.81
CA LYS A 112 -8.23 10.77 3.77
C LYS A 112 -9.53 10.68 4.55
N GLU A 113 -10.65 10.38 3.89
CA GLU A 113 -11.95 10.27 4.54
C GLU A 113 -11.96 9.13 5.58
N ARG A 114 -11.47 7.95 5.21
CA ARG A 114 -11.36 6.82 6.14
C ARG A 114 -10.41 7.12 7.30
N LEU A 115 -9.27 7.77 7.05
CA LEU A 115 -8.34 8.16 8.10
C LEU A 115 -8.99 9.12 9.10
N TRP A 116 -9.75 10.11 8.63
CA TRP A 116 -10.48 11.04 9.49
C TRP A 116 -11.63 10.38 10.27
N SER A 117 -12.21 9.30 9.77
CA SER A 117 -13.26 8.57 10.49
C SER A 117 -12.77 7.70 11.65
N GLU A 118 -11.48 7.33 11.65
CA GLU A 118 -10.87 6.46 12.67
C GLU A 118 -10.06 7.23 13.74
N ILE A 119 -9.74 8.51 13.49
CA ILE A 119 -9.11 9.45 14.45
C ILE A 119 -10.18 10.07 15.35
#